data_AF-A0A3R7KKY1-F1
#
_entry.id   AF-A0A3R7KKY1-F1
#
_cell.length_a   1.000
_cell.length_b   1.000
_cell.length_c   1.000
_cell.angle_alpha   90.00
_cell.angle_beta   90.00
_cell.angle_gamma   90.00
#
_symmetry.space_group_name_H-M   'P 1'
#
loop_
_entity.id
_entity.type
_entity.pdbx_description
1 polymer ?
#
loop_
_entity_poly.entity_id
_entity_poly.type
_entity_poly.pdbx_seq_one_letter_code
_entity_poly.pdbx_strand_id
1 'polypeptide(L)'
;NRQPTAAAADDDEDAAVVVVLDHAEMFLTAAGGGAGWAHGQSHPSPPSHPLPLAELYDVLRGRELFGPDELRQLRLRTVLFVTLFGGQWGDVDPFARAKFFDAHVALTTPLEAERRAFFCAHAAHPPALCQAVAARSGGIPYRGLTEVAEHMEAIVREAAPAERPPQPQVRGGEAGDGASAALLSLRAVRAFGTSGSVAAREYRQGAGYVDV
;
A
#
# COMPACT_ATOMS: atom_id res chain seq x y z
N ASN A 1 -0.88 62.24 -14.21
CA ASN A 1 -0.35 61.43 -13.09
C ASN A 1 -1.37 60.41 -12.65
N ARG A 2 -1.42 59.26 -13.33
CA ARG A 2 -2.12 58.06 -12.87
C ARG A 2 -1.10 57.24 -12.10
N GLN A 3 -1.25 57.17 -10.78
CA GLN A 3 -0.57 56.17 -9.96
C GLN A 3 -1.47 54.95 -9.88
N PRO A 4 -0.96 53.73 -10.13
CA PRO A 4 -1.75 52.53 -10.02
C PRO A 4 -1.98 52.22 -8.54
N THR A 5 -3.24 52.07 -8.15
CA THR A 5 -3.62 51.37 -6.92
C THR A 5 -3.04 49.96 -7.01
N ALA A 6 -2.17 49.62 -6.06
CA ALA A 6 -1.76 48.25 -5.82
C ALA A 6 -3.04 47.43 -5.59
N ALA A 7 -3.41 46.63 -6.59
CA ALA A 7 -4.30 45.51 -6.36
C ALA A 7 -3.57 44.65 -5.33
N ALA A 8 -4.10 44.62 -4.11
CA ALA A 8 -3.78 43.55 -3.19
C ALA A 8 -4.09 42.26 -3.96
N ALA A 9 -3.03 41.55 -4.34
CA ALA A 9 -3.16 40.17 -4.73
C ALA A 9 -3.63 39.46 -3.47
N ASP A 10 -4.96 39.29 -3.35
CA ASP A 10 -5.52 38.17 -2.60
C ASP A 10 -4.96 36.94 -3.32
N ASP A 11 -3.81 36.45 -2.85
CA ASP A 11 -3.43 35.06 -3.03
C ASP A 11 -4.45 34.27 -2.22
N ASP A 12 -5.61 34.10 -2.86
CA ASP A 12 -6.75 33.39 -2.33
C ASP A 12 -6.36 31.90 -2.37
N GLU A 13 -5.57 31.45 -1.39
CA GLU A 13 -5.16 30.05 -1.26
C GLU A 13 -6.41 29.18 -1.13
N ASP A 14 -6.83 28.64 -2.27
CA ASP A 14 -7.95 27.71 -2.38
C ASP A 14 -7.64 26.46 -1.55
N ALA A 15 -8.50 26.15 -0.59
CA ALA A 15 -8.37 24.94 0.20
C ALA A 15 -9.04 23.76 -0.53
N ALA A 16 -8.35 22.62 -0.52
CA ALA A 16 -8.91 21.33 -0.92
C ALA A 16 -8.98 20.41 0.31
N VAL A 17 -10.10 19.71 0.47
CA VAL A 17 -10.26 18.67 1.49
C VAL A 17 -10.13 17.30 0.86
N VAL A 18 -9.30 16.45 1.44
CA VAL A 18 -9.18 15.04 1.05
C VAL A 18 -9.83 14.19 2.13
N VAL A 19 -10.88 13.46 1.76
CA VAL A 19 -11.54 12.47 2.62
C VAL A 19 -11.04 11.09 2.20
N VAL A 20 -10.30 10.43 3.09
CA VAL A 20 -9.77 9.08 2.85
C VAL A 20 -10.69 8.06 3.52
N LEU A 21 -11.28 7.19 2.71
CA LEU A 21 -12.05 6.02 3.14
C LEU A 21 -11.14 4.81 3.08
N ASP A 22 -10.62 4.40 4.24
CA ASP A 22 -9.74 3.23 4.34
C ASP A 22 -10.53 1.93 4.53
N HIS A 23 -9.95 0.81 4.11
CA HIS A 23 -10.57 -0.53 4.20
C HIS A 23 -11.98 -0.65 3.59
N ALA A 24 -12.21 0.02 2.46
CA ALA A 24 -13.52 0.06 1.84
C ALA A 24 -13.93 -1.27 1.17
N GLU A 25 -13.04 -2.25 1.05
CA GLU A 25 -13.34 -3.59 0.53
C GLU A 25 -14.53 -4.26 1.23
N MET A 26 -14.78 -3.94 2.50
CA MET A 26 -15.90 -4.48 3.27
C MET A 26 -17.27 -4.04 2.76
N PHE A 27 -17.34 -2.90 2.07
CA PHE A 27 -18.58 -2.33 1.53
C PHE A 27 -18.70 -2.51 0.02
N LEU A 28 -17.55 -2.64 -0.65
CA LEU A 28 -17.43 -2.57 -2.10
C LEU A 28 -17.33 -3.94 -2.77
N THR A 29 -17.08 -5.02 -2.03
CA THR A 29 -16.95 -6.35 -2.61
C THR A 29 -18.30 -6.89 -3.08
N ALA A 30 -18.32 -7.48 -4.28
CA ALA A 30 -19.54 -8.07 -4.83
C ALA A 30 -20.02 -9.24 -3.94
N ALA A 31 -21.23 -9.14 -3.39
CA ALA A 31 -21.84 -10.16 -2.53
C ALA A 31 -22.12 -11.51 -3.22
N GLY A 32 -21.73 -11.70 -4.49
CA GLY A 32 -22.07 -12.84 -5.33
C GLY A 32 -20.91 -13.76 -5.76
N GLY A 33 -19.69 -13.56 -5.25
CA GLY A 33 -18.50 -14.33 -5.69
C GLY A 33 -18.23 -15.65 -4.96
N GLY A 34 -19.07 -16.03 -4.00
CA GLY A 34 -18.87 -17.22 -3.15
C GLY A 34 -19.74 -18.40 -3.57
N ALA A 35 -19.14 -19.35 -4.29
CA ALA A 35 -19.56 -20.75 -4.50
C ALA A 35 -20.75 -21.05 -5.44
N GLY A 36 -20.50 -21.98 -6.37
CA GLY A 36 -21.52 -22.93 -6.82
C GLY A 36 -21.76 -22.97 -8.32
N TRP A 37 -21.18 -23.97 -8.97
CA TRP A 37 -21.67 -24.47 -10.25
C TRP A 37 -23.15 -24.87 -10.10
N ALA A 38 -24.06 -24.15 -10.74
CA ALA A 38 -25.41 -24.63 -10.98
C ALA A 38 -25.90 -24.08 -12.32
N HIS A 39 -25.99 -24.97 -13.30
CA HIS A 39 -26.82 -24.76 -14.48
C HIS A 39 -28.26 -24.52 -14.03
N GLY A 40 -28.83 -23.37 -14.39
CA GLY A 40 -30.25 -23.09 -14.16
C GLY A 40 -30.60 -21.68 -14.60
N GLN A 41 -31.34 -21.57 -15.71
CA GLN A 41 -31.89 -20.33 -16.23
C GLN A 41 -32.54 -19.49 -15.12
N SER A 42 -32.12 -18.24 -14.99
CA SER A 42 -32.76 -17.26 -14.12
C SER A 42 -32.87 -15.93 -14.88
N HIS A 43 -34.10 -15.42 -14.93
CA HIS A 43 -34.43 -14.10 -15.47
C HIS A 43 -33.57 -13.00 -14.81
N PRO A 44 -33.25 -11.89 -15.51
CA PRO A 44 -32.50 -10.80 -14.93
C PRO A 44 -33.34 -10.16 -13.81
N SER A 45 -33.07 -10.56 -12.58
CA SER A 45 -33.48 -9.76 -11.42
C SER A 45 -32.68 -8.46 -11.46
N PRO A 46 -33.30 -7.29 -11.17
CA PRO A 46 -32.54 -6.06 -11.07
C PRO A 46 -31.43 -6.27 -10.03
N PRO A 47 -30.20 -5.78 -10.28
CA PRO A 47 -29.11 -5.94 -9.34
C PRO A 47 -29.52 -5.27 -8.01
N SER A 48 -29.76 -6.07 -6.98
CA SER A 48 -30.01 -5.58 -5.64
C SER A 48 -28.64 -5.27 -5.03
N HIS A 49 -28.20 -4.02 -5.15
CA HIS A 49 -27.01 -3.56 -4.44
C HIS A 49 -27.28 -3.62 -2.93
N PRO A 50 -26.31 -4.05 -2.12
CA PRO A 50 -26.50 -4.08 -0.67
C PRO A 50 -26.78 -2.66 -0.16
N LEU A 51 -27.74 -2.50 0.76
CA LEU A 51 -28.17 -1.20 1.31
C LEU A 51 -27.00 -0.27 1.69
N PRO A 52 -25.91 -0.75 2.33
CA PRO A 52 -24.75 0.09 2.64
C PRO A 52 -24.08 0.71 1.41
N LEU A 53 -24.09 0.02 0.26
CA LEU A 53 -23.52 0.54 -0.97
C LEU A 53 -24.40 1.68 -1.51
N ALA A 54 -25.73 1.53 -1.52
CA ALA A 54 -26.63 2.60 -1.93
C ALA A 54 -26.50 3.85 -1.03
N GLU A 55 -26.41 3.65 0.29
CA GLU A 55 -26.21 4.75 1.24
C GLU A 55 -24.86 5.45 1.04
N LEU A 56 -23.79 4.70 0.79
CA LEU A 56 -22.47 5.27 0.50
C LEU A 56 -22.50 6.08 -0.81
N TYR A 57 -23.21 5.62 -1.83
CA TYR A 57 -23.40 6.40 -3.07
C TYR A 57 -24.08 7.74 -2.79
N ASP A 58 -25.17 7.72 -2.02
CA ASP A 58 -25.91 8.93 -1.69
C ASP A 58 -25.06 9.93 -0.92
N VAL A 59 -24.21 9.46 0.00
CA VAL A 59 -23.26 10.32 0.73
C VAL A 59 -22.21 10.91 -0.21
N LEU A 60 -21.64 10.10 -1.10
CA LEU A 60 -20.52 10.52 -1.96
C LEU A 60 -20.95 11.38 -3.16
N ARG A 61 -22.14 11.15 -3.70
CA ARG A 61 -22.60 11.74 -4.97
C ARG A 61 -23.98 12.37 -4.91
N GLY A 62 -24.83 11.92 -3.97
CA GLY A 62 -26.24 12.31 -3.93
C GLY A 62 -26.54 13.54 -3.07
N ARG A 63 -25.60 14.01 -2.25
CA ARG A 63 -25.82 15.09 -1.28
C ARG A 63 -24.75 16.16 -1.35
N GLU A 64 -25.16 17.41 -1.17
CA GLU A 64 -24.23 18.50 -0.89
C GLU A 64 -23.72 18.34 0.54
N LEU A 65 -22.41 18.11 0.68
CA LEU A 65 -21.77 17.85 1.99
C LEU A 65 -21.55 19.12 2.81
N PHE A 66 -21.46 20.26 2.12
CA PHE A 66 -21.23 21.57 2.72
C PHE A 66 -22.19 22.58 2.10
N GLY A 67 -22.75 23.45 2.94
CA GLY A 67 -23.54 24.58 2.46
C GLY A 67 -22.66 25.64 1.78
N PRO A 68 -23.23 26.53 0.94
CA PRO A 68 -22.47 27.59 0.26
C PRO A 68 -21.70 28.50 1.22
N ASP A 69 -22.27 28.78 2.40
CA ASP A 69 -21.63 29.62 3.42
C ASP A 69 -20.50 28.90 4.16
N GLU A 70 -20.63 27.58 4.39
CA GLU A 70 -19.56 26.75 4.96
C GLU A 70 -18.39 26.63 3.98
N LEU A 71 -18.67 26.44 2.69
CA LEU A 71 -17.64 26.43 1.63
C LEU A 71 -16.88 27.75 1.57
N ARG A 72 -17.57 28.89 1.72
CA ARG A 72 -16.94 30.22 1.78
C ARG A 72 -16.09 30.39 3.04
N GLN A 73 -16.60 29.98 4.20
CA GLN A 73 -15.88 30.08 5.48
C GLN A 73 -14.63 29.19 5.49
N LEU A 74 -14.70 28.00 4.92
CA LEU A 74 -13.60 27.05 4.84
C LEU A 74 -12.70 27.30 3.62
N ARG A 75 -13.04 28.27 2.76
CA ARG A 75 -12.38 28.55 1.47
C ARG A 75 -12.21 27.29 0.61
N LEU A 76 -13.18 26.39 0.68
CA LEU A 76 -13.12 25.08 0.02
C LEU A 76 -13.62 25.16 -1.40
N ARG A 77 -12.71 24.91 -2.36
CA ARG A 77 -13.09 24.75 -3.78
C ARG A 77 -13.25 23.30 -4.19
N THR A 78 -12.63 22.37 -3.48
CA THR A 78 -12.57 20.97 -3.92
C THR A 78 -12.62 20.02 -2.74
N VAL A 79 -13.45 18.99 -2.87
CA VAL A 79 -13.48 17.83 -1.97
C VAL A 79 -13.11 16.61 -2.80
N LEU A 80 -12.03 15.93 -2.40
CA LEU A 80 -11.51 14.72 -3.03
C LEU A 80 -11.82 13.53 -2.14
N PHE A 81 -12.55 12.56 -2.68
CA PHE A 81 -12.78 11.29 -2.02
C PHE A 81 -11.77 10.26 -2.51
N VAL A 82 -10.89 9.81 -1.62
CA VAL A 82 -9.92 8.76 -1.89
C VAL A 82 -10.37 7.51 -1.17
N THR A 83 -10.73 6.48 -1.93
CA THR A 83 -11.16 5.21 -1.35
C THR A 83 -10.05 4.19 -1.52
N LEU A 84 -9.55 3.68 -0.40
CA LEU A 84 -8.53 2.65 -0.34
C LEU A 84 -9.21 1.32 -0.08
N PHE A 85 -8.88 0.31 -0.88
CA PHE A 85 -9.35 -1.04 -0.67
C PHE A 85 -8.29 -2.06 -1.06
N GLY A 86 -8.26 -3.16 -0.33
CA GLY A 86 -7.43 -4.33 -0.67
C GLY A 86 -8.08 -5.19 -1.76
N GLY A 87 -7.26 -5.91 -2.53
CA GLY A 87 -7.73 -6.86 -3.56
C GLY A 87 -7.61 -6.34 -4.99
N GLN A 88 -8.22 -7.05 -5.94
CA GLN A 88 -8.19 -6.66 -7.34
C GLN A 88 -9.37 -5.73 -7.65
N TRP A 89 -9.17 -4.80 -8.58
CA TRP A 89 -10.27 -3.97 -9.07
C TRP A 89 -11.45 -4.79 -9.63
N GLY A 90 -11.17 -6.01 -10.12
CA GLY A 90 -12.20 -6.94 -10.57
C GLY A 90 -13.18 -7.39 -9.48
N ASP A 91 -12.75 -7.38 -8.22
CA ASP A 91 -13.53 -7.85 -7.07
C ASP A 91 -14.55 -6.80 -6.57
N VAL A 92 -14.38 -5.55 -7.00
CA VAL A 92 -15.27 -4.43 -6.68
C VAL A 92 -16.60 -4.57 -7.45
N ASP A 93 -17.70 -4.35 -6.74
CA ASP A 93 -19.06 -4.39 -7.27
C ASP A 93 -19.18 -3.57 -8.58
N PRO A 94 -19.76 -4.13 -9.65
CA PRO A 94 -19.85 -3.46 -10.94
C PRO A 94 -20.51 -2.07 -10.90
N PHE A 95 -21.50 -1.88 -10.02
CA PHE A 95 -22.16 -0.57 -9.87
C PHE A 95 -21.24 0.43 -9.20
N ALA A 96 -20.53 0.03 -8.14
CA ALA A 96 -19.55 0.88 -7.50
C ALA A 96 -18.48 1.34 -8.51
N ARG A 97 -17.93 0.41 -9.30
CA ARG A 97 -16.96 0.73 -10.36
C ARG A 97 -17.50 1.73 -11.39
N ALA A 98 -18.76 1.58 -11.78
CA ALA A 98 -19.38 2.42 -12.79
C ALA A 98 -19.82 3.80 -12.28
N LYS A 99 -20.01 3.99 -10.95
CA LYS A 99 -20.70 5.15 -10.40
C LYS A 99 -19.96 5.91 -9.30
N PHE A 100 -19.03 5.27 -8.58
CA PHE A 100 -18.39 5.88 -7.41
C PHE A 100 -17.09 6.56 -7.77
N PHE A 101 -16.33 5.94 -8.67
CA PHE A 101 -14.93 6.29 -8.89
C PHE A 101 -14.77 7.01 -10.23
N ASP A 102 -14.28 8.25 -10.19
CA ASP A 102 -13.91 8.98 -11.41
C ASP A 102 -12.57 8.48 -11.99
N ALA A 103 -11.72 7.94 -11.11
CA ALA A 103 -10.43 7.36 -11.45
C ALA A 103 -10.10 6.18 -10.55
N HIS A 104 -9.29 5.27 -11.06
CA HIS A 104 -8.74 4.13 -10.32
C HIS A 104 -7.24 4.07 -10.54
N VAL A 105 -6.49 3.91 -9.44
CA VAL A 105 -5.04 3.73 -9.47
C VAL A 105 -4.73 2.40 -8.80
N ALA A 106 -4.21 1.44 -9.58
CA ALA A 106 -3.73 0.19 -9.02
C ALA A 106 -2.40 0.41 -8.31
N LEU A 107 -2.38 0.15 -6.99
CA LEU A 107 -1.14 0.10 -6.23
C LEU A 107 -0.57 -1.31 -6.33
N THR A 108 0.33 -1.52 -7.30
CA THR A 108 1.01 -2.81 -7.49
C THR A 108 2.04 -3.05 -6.40
N THR A 109 2.44 -4.31 -6.24
CA THR A 109 3.62 -4.64 -5.43
C THR A 109 4.85 -3.90 -5.98
N PRO A 110 5.73 -3.40 -5.10
CA PRO A 110 6.85 -2.59 -5.52
C PRO A 110 7.84 -3.39 -6.38
N LEU A 111 8.34 -2.77 -7.45
CA LEU A 111 9.40 -3.27 -8.30
C LEU A 111 10.72 -3.37 -7.51
N GLU A 112 11.65 -4.21 -7.97
CA GLU A 112 12.93 -4.39 -7.26
C GLU A 112 13.69 -3.07 -7.05
N ALA A 113 13.68 -2.18 -8.04
CA ALA A 113 14.31 -0.86 -7.94
C ALA A 113 13.68 -0.01 -6.81
N GLU A 114 12.36 -0.09 -6.64
CA GLU A 114 11.63 0.62 -5.59
C GLU A 114 11.90 0.01 -4.21
N ARG A 115 11.95 -1.33 -4.12
CA ARG A 115 12.32 -2.04 -2.88
C ARG A 115 13.75 -1.70 -2.46
N ARG A 116 14.68 -1.62 -3.41
CA ARG A 116 16.06 -1.20 -3.16
C ARG A 116 16.12 0.24 -2.64
N ALA A 117 15.41 1.16 -3.29
CA ALA A 117 15.33 2.55 -2.84
C ALA A 117 14.73 2.63 -1.42
N PHE A 118 13.67 1.87 -1.15
CA PHE A 118 13.03 1.75 0.16
C PHE A 118 14.03 1.34 1.25
N PHE A 119 14.73 0.21 1.08
CA PHE A 119 15.68 -0.29 2.09
C PHE A 119 16.91 0.60 2.24
N CYS A 120 17.41 1.20 1.15
CA CYS A 120 18.52 2.15 1.23
C CYS A 120 18.13 3.46 1.93
N ALA A 121 16.85 3.87 1.88
CA ALA A 121 16.37 5.07 2.55
C ALA A 121 15.99 4.83 4.02
N HIS A 122 15.42 3.66 4.34
CA HIS A 122 14.89 3.35 5.67
C HIS A 122 15.94 2.82 6.64
N ALA A 123 17.00 2.16 6.13
CA ALA A 123 17.94 1.47 6.99
C ALA A 123 19.37 1.97 6.78
N ALA A 124 20.03 2.36 7.87
CA ALA A 124 21.48 2.64 7.90
C ALA A 124 22.30 1.34 7.82
N HIS A 125 21.99 0.49 6.84
CA HIS A 125 22.64 -0.79 6.63
C HIS A 125 23.57 -0.77 5.42
N PRO A 126 24.54 -1.71 5.34
CA PRO A 126 25.43 -1.80 4.20
C PRO A 126 24.66 -1.96 2.88
N PRO A 127 25.08 -1.29 1.79
CA PRO A 127 24.39 -1.37 0.50
C PRO A 127 24.20 -2.80 -0.03
N ALA A 128 25.16 -3.69 0.24
CA ALA A 128 25.09 -5.10 -0.14
C ALA A 128 23.91 -5.84 0.55
N LEU A 129 23.64 -5.53 1.82
CA LEU A 129 22.50 -6.10 2.55
C LEU A 129 21.18 -5.55 1.98
N CYS A 130 21.08 -4.24 1.77
CA CYS A 130 19.88 -3.63 1.19
C CYS A 130 19.57 -4.19 -0.21
N GLN A 131 20.59 -4.42 -1.04
CA GLN A 131 20.45 -5.08 -2.33
C GLN A 131 19.97 -6.53 -2.20
N ALA A 132 20.58 -7.31 -1.31
CA ALA A 132 20.24 -8.72 -1.12
C ALA A 132 18.80 -8.89 -0.58
N VAL A 133 18.36 -8.03 0.34
CA VAL A 133 16.97 -8.02 0.83
C VAL A 133 16.01 -7.63 -0.28
N ALA A 134 16.28 -6.56 -1.03
CA ALA A 134 15.42 -6.12 -2.13
C ALA A 134 15.21 -7.20 -3.20
N ALA A 135 16.27 -7.94 -3.54
CA ALA A 135 16.21 -9.06 -4.49
C ALA A 135 15.36 -10.23 -3.97
N ARG A 136 15.35 -10.47 -2.65
CA ARG A 136 14.61 -11.58 -2.02
C ARG A 136 13.18 -11.24 -1.60
N SER A 137 12.84 -9.95 -1.50
CA SER A 137 11.53 -9.47 -1.05
C SER A 137 10.51 -9.30 -2.19
N GLY A 138 10.64 -10.08 -3.28
CA GLY A 138 9.74 -10.02 -4.42
C GLY A 138 8.30 -10.40 -4.03
N GLY A 139 7.32 -9.64 -4.50
CA GLY A 139 5.90 -9.86 -4.19
C GLY A 139 5.44 -9.36 -2.82
N ILE A 140 6.35 -8.85 -1.98
CA ILE A 140 6.00 -8.29 -0.67
C ILE A 140 5.52 -6.83 -0.85
N PRO A 141 4.33 -6.45 -0.36
CA PRO A 141 3.85 -5.06 -0.42
C PRO A 141 4.64 -4.15 0.52
N TYR A 142 4.57 -2.82 0.33
CA TYR A 142 5.32 -1.86 1.16
C TYR A 142 5.14 -2.05 2.67
N ARG A 143 3.93 -2.36 3.13
CA ARG A 143 3.66 -2.70 4.54
C ARG A 143 4.55 -3.86 5.03
N GLY A 144 4.66 -4.93 4.23
CA GLY A 144 5.52 -6.06 4.55
C GLY A 144 7.02 -5.71 4.44
N LEU A 145 7.42 -4.77 3.59
CA LEU A 145 8.81 -4.32 3.53
C LEU A 145 9.25 -3.59 4.82
N THR A 146 8.35 -2.82 5.45
CA THR A 146 8.60 -2.24 6.77
C THR A 146 8.88 -3.33 7.82
N GLU A 147 8.06 -4.38 7.86
CA GLU A 147 8.26 -5.52 8.76
C GLU A 147 9.57 -6.27 8.46
N VAL A 148 9.91 -6.46 7.18
CA VAL A 148 11.20 -7.04 6.77
C VAL A 148 12.36 -6.17 7.26
N ALA A 149 12.24 -4.84 7.22
CA ALA A 149 13.27 -3.93 7.71
C ALA A 149 13.46 -4.06 9.23
N GLU A 150 12.37 -4.16 10.00
CA GLU A 150 12.43 -4.38 11.45
C GLU A 150 13.10 -5.73 11.80
N HIS A 151 12.77 -6.80 11.07
CA HIS A 151 13.43 -8.09 11.24
C HIS A 151 14.92 -8.04 10.87
N MET A 152 15.26 -7.36 9.78
CA MET A 152 16.63 -7.14 9.36
C MET A 152 17.43 -6.42 10.47
N GLU A 153 16.89 -5.33 11.03
CA GLU A 153 17.54 -4.60 12.12
C GLU A 153 17.75 -5.48 13.36
N ALA A 154 16.74 -6.25 13.76
CA ALA A 154 16.85 -7.15 14.91
C ALA A 154 17.94 -8.21 14.71
N ILE A 155 17.97 -8.85 13.55
CA ILE A 155 18.95 -9.90 13.23
C ILE A 155 20.37 -9.32 13.16
N VAL A 156 20.55 -8.15 12.55
CA VAL A 156 21.86 -7.47 12.49
C VAL A 156 22.34 -7.10 13.89
N ARG A 157 21.44 -6.60 14.76
CA ARG A 157 21.76 -6.27 16.14
C ARG A 157 22.16 -7.50 16.96
N GLU A 158 21.48 -8.63 16.77
CA GLU A 158 21.81 -9.90 17.42
C GLU A 158 23.15 -10.49 16.93
N ALA A 159 23.48 -10.31 15.65
CA ALA A 159 24.75 -10.76 15.09
C ALA A 159 25.96 -9.91 15.55
N ALA A 160 25.74 -8.65 15.95
CA ALA A 160 26.80 -7.69 16.26
C ALA A 160 27.70 -8.04 17.49
N PRO A 161 27.27 -8.81 18.50
CA PRO A 161 28.17 -9.24 19.60
C PRO A 161 28.51 -10.74 19.63
N ALA A 162 27.81 -11.61 18.89
CA ALA A 162 27.90 -13.07 19.09
C ALA A 162 28.90 -13.79 18.17
N GLU A 163 29.38 -13.17 17.08
CA GLU A 163 30.22 -13.83 16.07
C GLU A 163 31.62 -13.22 15.94
N ARG A 164 32.39 -13.15 17.03
CA ARG A 164 33.86 -13.04 16.95
C ARG A 164 34.56 -14.27 17.52
N PRO A 165 34.61 -15.40 16.81
CA PRO A 165 35.76 -16.28 16.95
C PRO A 165 37.01 -15.58 16.39
N PRO A 166 38.21 -15.78 16.98
CA PRO A 166 39.43 -15.21 16.44
C PRO A 166 39.74 -15.93 15.12
N GLN A 167 39.45 -15.31 13.98
CA GLN A 167 39.83 -15.85 12.68
C GLN A 167 41.02 -15.10 12.05
N PRO A 168 41.90 -15.83 11.33
CA PRO A 168 43.11 -15.29 10.74
C PRO A 168 42.75 -14.37 9.57
N GLN A 169 43.52 -13.30 9.41
CA GLN A 169 43.38 -12.33 8.33
C GLN A 169 43.57 -12.99 6.95
N VAL A 170 42.49 -13.41 6.32
CA VAL A 170 42.50 -13.72 4.88
C VAL A 170 41.96 -12.49 4.15
N ARG A 171 42.85 -11.85 3.39
CA ARG A 171 42.53 -10.76 2.45
C ARG A 171 41.44 -11.24 1.48
N GLY A 172 40.24 -10.68 1.58
CA GLY A 172 39.11 -10.98 0.70
C GLY A 172 37.88 -10.14 1.04
N GLY A 173 38.02 -8.82 0.99
CA GLY A 173 37.06 -7.85 1.58
C GLY A 173 35.68 -7.75 0.93
N GLU A 174 35.43 -8.37 -0.23
CA GLU A 174 34.14 -8.24 -0.94
C GLU A 174 33.33 -9.55 -0.97
N ALA A 175 33.98 -10.70 -1.10
CA ALA A 175 33.29 -11.99 -1.14
C ALA A 175 32.73 -12.41 0.24
N GLY A 176 33.42 -12.04 1.33
CA GLY A 176 32.96 -12.30 2.71
C GLY A 176 31.76 -11.44 3.10
N ASP A 177 31.71 -10.20 2.62
CA ASP A 177 30.62 -9.26 2.90
C ASP A 177 29.34 -9.65 2.13
N GLY A 178 29.49 -10.06 0.86
CA GLY A 178 28.38 -10.57 0.05
C GLY A 178 27.74 -11.86 0.59
N ALA A 179 28.55 -12.81 1.10
CA ALA A 179 28.03 -14.03 1.70
C ALA A 179 27.27 -13.77 3.02
N SER A 180 27.76 -12.83 3.84
CA SER A 180 27.08 -12.40 5.06
C SER A 180 25.76 -11.68 4.75
N ALA A 181 25.77 -10.74 3.79
CA ALA A 181 24.57 -10.05 3.33
C ALA A 181 23.51 -11.01 2.77
N ALA A 182 23.93 -12.03 2.01
CA ALA A 182 23.03 -13.06 1.49
C ALA A 182 22.37 -13.89 2.60
N LEU A 183 23.11 -14.23 3.66
CA LEU A 183 22.58 -14.98 4.80
C LEU A 183 21.63 -14.13 5.65
N LEU A 184 22.03 -12.90 5.97
CA LEU A 184 21.21 -11.97 6.77
C LEU A 184 19.91 -11.61 6.05
N SER A 185 19.97 -11.37 4.74
CA SER A 185 18.76 -11.11 3.93
C SER A 185 17.82 -12.31 3.89
N LEU A 186 18.35 -13.53 3.76
CA LEU A 186 17.54 -14.75 3.82
C LEU A 186 16.84 -14.87 5.18
N ARG A 187 17.56 -14.64 6.29
CA ARG A 187 16.98 -14.70 7.63
C ARG A 187 15.89 -13.65 7.83
N ALA A 188 16.09 -12.42 7.37
CA ALA A 188 15.11 -11.34 7.49
C ALA A 188 13.81 -11.64 6.73
N VAL A 189 13.92 -12.08 5.47
CA VAL A 189 12.74 -12.42 4.65
C VAL A 189 12.04 -13.66 5.20
N ARG A 190 12.76 -14.68 5.69
CA ARG A 190 12.14 -15.84 6.36
C ARG A 190 11.46 -15.49 7.68
N ALA A 191 12.04 -14.58 8.46
CA ALA A 191 11.42 -14.11 9.70
C ALA A 191 10.08 -13.42 9.41
N PHE A 192 10.04 -12.54 8.41
CA PHE A 192 8.77 -11.98 7.91
C PHE A 192 7.83 -13.08 7.41
N GLY A 193 8.31 -13.95 6.53
CA GLY A 193 7.52 -15.00 5.88
C GLY A 193 6.91 -16.01 6.84
N THR A 194 7.49 -16.22 8.02
CA THR A 194 6.97 -17.09 9.09
C THR A 194 6.20 -16.32 10.17
N SER A 195 6.15 -14.99 10.09
CA SER A 195 5.44 -14.16 11.06
C SER A 195 3.91 -14.34 10.96
N GLY A 196 3.24 -14.01 12.07
CA GLY A 196 1.77 -13.99 12.17
C GLY A 196 1.12 -12.72 11.63
N SER A 197 1.86 -11.82 10.98
CA SER A 197 1.32 -10.54 10.54
C SER A 197 0.28 -10.70 9.43
N VAL A 198 -0.53 -9.66 9.22
CA VAL A 198 -1.49 -9.62 8.11
C VAL A 198 -0.73 -9.67 6.78
N ALA A 199 0.29 -8.84 6.62
CA ALA A 199 1.09 -8.78 5.39
C ALA A 199 1.80 -10.09 5.07
N ALA A 200 2.31 -10.81 6.08
CA ALA A 200 2.93 -12.12 5.88
C ALA A 200 1.91 -13.19 5.51
N ARG A 201 0.71 -13.16 6.09
CA ARG A 201 -0.39 -14.07 5.70
C ARG A 201 -0.81 -13.83 4.26
N GLU A 202 -1.03 -12.57 3.88
CA GLU A 202 -1.36 -12.18 2.51
C GLU A 202 -0.26 -12.58 1.53
N TYR A 203 1.01 -12.37 1.88
CA TYR A 203 2.15 -12.77 1.06
C TYR A 203 2.18 -14.28 0.80
N ARG A 204 1.97 -15.11 1.84
CA ARG A 204 1.91 -16.57 1.71
C ARG A 204 0.71 -17.07 0.88
N GLN A 205 -0.38 -16.30 0.86
CA GLN A 205 -1.58 -16.60 0.08
C GLN A 205 -1.49 -16.06 -1.35
N GLY A 206 -0.51 -15.20 -1.65
CA GLY A 206 -0.28 -14.61 -2.96
C GLY A 206 0.24 -15.62 -3.99
N ALA A 207 -0.07 -15.36 -5.26
CA ALA A 207 0.47 -16.14 -6.37
C ALA A 207 2.00 -16.00 -6.43
N GLY A 208 2.71 -17.12 -6.47
CA GLY A 208 4.17 -17.14 -6.59
C GLY A 208 4.95 -17.17 -5.28
N TYR A 209 4.31 -17.36 -4.12
CA TYR A 209 5.03 -17.72 -2.90
C TYR A 209 5.71 -19.08 -3.06
N VAL A 210 7.02 -19.11 -2.86
CA VAL A 210 7.80 -20.35 -2.75
C VAL A 210 8.50 -20.29 -1.41
N ASP A 211 8.20 -21.24 -0.53
CA ASP A 211 8.96 -21.41 0.70
C ASP A 211 10.35 -21.95 0.32
N VAL A 212 11.38 -21.13 0.44
CA VAL A 212 12.78 -21.46 0.08
C VAL A 212 13.58 -21.70 1.34
#